data_AF-A0A3A0B329-F1
#
_entry.id   AF-A0A3A0B329-F1
#
_cell.length_a   1.000
_cell.length_b   1.000
_cell.length_c   1.000
_cell.angle_alpha   90.00
_cell.angle_beta   90.00
_cell.angle_gamma   90.00
#
_symmetry.space_group_name_H-M   'P 1'
#
loop_
_entity.id
_entity.type
_entity.pdbx_description
1 polymer ?
#
loop_
_entity_poly.entity_id
_entity_poly.type
_entity_poly.pdbx_seq_one_letter_code
_entity_poly.pdbx_strand_id
1 'polypeptide(L)'
;MKIIMHRGFCDASLPFCARCSASFFRKPWGTDRPCIVKVIDDGQKDTLEIVLCTDQRNLRFELTPELQEGLALEGWEYLADFAPALIRRGADKRWRGINRGAAA
;
A
#
# COMPACT_ATOMS: atom_id res chain seq x y z
N MET A 1 -14.03 -2.91 -6.89
CA MET A 1 -13.13 -1.74 -6.75
C MET A 1 -11.68 -2.23 -6.66
N LYS A 2 -10.71 -1.43 -7.12
CA LYS A 2 -9.28 -1.78 -7.08
C LYS A 2 -8.41 -0.66 -6.51
N ILE A 3 -7.55 -0.99 -5.54
CA ILE A 3 -6.58 -0.06 -4.95
C ILE A 3 -5.17 -0.47 -5.33
N ILE A 4 -4.41 0.47 -5.88
CA ILE A 4 -2.99 0.29 -6.18
C ILE A 4 -2.19 1.03 -5.12
N MET A 5 -1.33 0.29 -4.44
CA MET A 5 -0.42 0.76 -3.41
C MET A 5 1.03 0.58 -3.88
N HIS A 6 1.91 1.53 -3.59
CA HIS A 6 3.33 1.44 -3.92
C HIS A 6 4.19 1.85 -2.73
N ARG A 7 4.91 0.90 -2.12
CA ARG A 7 5.71 1.14 -0.91
C ARG A 7 6.81 2.18 -1.11
N GLY A 8 7.37 2.28 -2.33
CA GLY A 8 8.37 3.31 -2.68
C GLY A 8 7.89 4.77 -2.62
N PHE A 9 6.61 5.03 -2.37
CA PHE A 9 6.05 6.39 -2.22
C PHE A 9 6.00 6.84 -0.77
N CYS A 10 6.40 5.97 0.16
CA CYS A 10 6.59 6.27 1.57
C CYS A 10 8.05 5.96 1.95
N ASP A 11 8.66 6.86 2.71
CA ASP A 11 10.04 6.73 3.22
C ASP A 11 10.09 6.04 4.60
N ALA A 12 8.95 5.66 5.15
CA ALA A 12 8.89 4.96 6.43
C ALA A 12 9.66 3.63 6.42
N SER A 13 10.19 3.25 7.58
CA SER A 13 10.83 1.95 7.79
C SER A 13 9.83 0.79 7.70
N LEU A 14 10.35 -0.44 7.52
CA LEU A 14 9.53 -1.63 7.34
C LEU A 14 8.52 -1.82 8.49
N PRO A 15 8.92 -1.75 9.78
CA PRO A 15 7.99 -1.93 10.90
C PRO A 15 6.86 -0.89 10.92
N PHE A 16 7.16 0.35 10.55
CA PHE A 16 6.13 1.38 10.47
C PHE A 16 5.18 1.11 9.30
N CYS A 17 5.72 0.71 8.15
CA CYS A 17 4.93 0.33 6.98
C CYS A 17 3.98 -0.83 7.27
N ALA A 18 4.44 -1.86 7.99
CA ALA A 18 3.65 -3.00 8.44
C ALA A 18 2.41 -2.52 9.21
N ARG A 19 2.64 -1.78 10.29
CA ARG A 19 1.58 -1.24 11.16
C ARG A 19 0.63 -0.30 10.43
N CYS A 20 1.18 0.54 9.55
CA CYS A 20 0.42 1.49 8.75
C CYS A 20 -0.54 0.76 7.79
N SER A 21 -0.06 -0.30 7.15
CA SER A 21 -0.87 -1.17 6.28
C SER A 21 -1.88 -1.99 7.08
N ALA A 22 -1.51 -2.52 8.25
CA ALA A 22 -2.43 -3.24 9.13
C ALA A 22 -3.62 -2.36 9.54
N SER A 23 -3.33 -1.12 9.92
CA SER A 23 -4.37 -0.13 10.21
C SER A 23 -5.25 0.19 9.00
N PHE A 24 -4.70 0.17 7.79
CA PHE A 24 -5.49 0.34 6.57
C PHE A 24 -6.43 -0.85 6.36
N PHE A 25 -5.94 -2.09 6.46
CA PHE A 25 -6.76 -3.30 6.25
C PHE A 25 -7.87 -3.47 7.30
N ARG A 26 -7.77 -2.87 8.48
CA ARG A 26 -8.89 -2.81 9.45
C ARG A 26 -10.07 -1.98 8.94
N LYS A 27 -9.81 -0.92 8.18
CA LYS A 27 -10.80 0.03 7.67
C LYS A 27 -10.40 0.53 6.28
N PRO A 28 -10.46 -0.34 5.24
CA PRO A 28 -9.92 -0.05 3.91
C PRO A 28 -10.64 1.10 3.21
N TRP A 29 -11.88 1.40 3.61
CA TRP A 29 -12.69 2.50 3.08
C TRP A 29 -12.53 3.83 3.84
N GLY A 30 -11.92 3.80 5.03
CA GLY A 30 -11.91 4.95 5.95
C GLY A 30 -10.53 5.56 6.17
N THR A 31 -9.50 5.05 5.50
CA THR A 31 -8.12 5.38 5.81
C THR A 31 -7.32 5.60 4.55
N ASP A 32 -6.96 6.85 4.27
CA ASP A 32 -6.02 7.16 3.19
C ASP A 32 -4.57 6.96 3.63
N ARG A 33 -3.68 6.72 2.66
CA ARG A 33 -2.27 6.46 2.86
C ARG A 33 -1.44 7.09 1.74
N PRO A 34 -0.28 7.70 2.05
CA PRO A 34 0.64 8.23 1.03
C PRO A 34 1.12 7.19 0.00
N CYS A 35 1.08 5.90 0.36
CA CYS A 35 1.42 4.82 -0.53
C CYS A 35 0.26 4.36 -1.43
N ILE A 36 -0.98 4.82 -1.25
CA ILE A 36 -2.07 4.59 -2.19
C ILE A 36 -1.86 5.54 -3.37
N VAL A 37 -1.61 4.99 -4.54
CA VAL A 37 -1.30 5.78 -5.74
C VAL A 37 -2.48 5.91 -6.70
N LYS A 38 -3.40 4.94 -6.68
CA LYS A 38 -4.63 4.96 -7.49
C LYS A 38 -5.73 4.17 -6.79
N VAL A 39 -6.96 4.66 -6.93
CA VAL A 39 -8.20 3.94 -6.64
C VAL A 39 -8.99 3.91 -7.93
N ILE A 40 -9.42 2.72 -8.36
CA ILE A 40 -10.06 2.47 -9.65
C ILE A 40 -11.38 1.79 -9.38
N ASP A 41 -12.46 2.30 -9.97
CA ASP A 41 -13.70 1.56 -10.07
C ASP A 41 -13.59 0.57 -11.24
N ASP A 42 -13.66 -0.71 -10.92
CA ASP A 42 -13.57 -1.82 -11.86
C ASP A 42 -14.95 -2.45 -12.14
N GLY A 43 -16.04 -1.84 -11.64
CA GLY A 43 -17.41 -2.32 -11.81
C GLY A 43 -17.79 -3.49 -10.91
N GLN A 44 -16.87 -4.00 -10.07
CA GLN A 44 -17.17 -5.07 -9.12
C GLN A 44 -17.69 -4.49 -7.80
N LYS A 45 -18.92 -4.85 -7.44
CA LYS A 45 -19.68 -4.23 -6.34
C LYS A 45 -19.27 -4.71 -4.94
N ASP A 46 -18.74 -5.92 -4.82
CA ASP A 46 -18.53 -6.58 -3.52
C ASP A 46 -17.08 -7.05 -3.29
N THR A 47 -16.19 -6.79 -4.26
CA THR A 47 -14.78 -7.19 -4.21
C THR A 47 -13.88 -5.96 -4.18
N LEU A 48 -12.91 -6.00 -3.27
CA LEU A 48 -11.82 -5.03 -3.21
C LEU A 48 -10.51 -5.73 -3.59
N GLU A 49 -10.01 -5.44 -4.78
CA GLU A 49 -8.70 -5.92 -5.21
C GLU A 49 -7.60 -4.96 -4.73
N ILE A 50 -6.54 -5.50 -4.14
CA ILE A 50 -5.35 -4.75 -3.73
C ILE A 50 -4.17 -5.19 -4.60
N VAL A 51 -3.46 -4.20 -5.15
CA VAL A 51 -2.17 -4.40 -5.81
C VAL A 51 -1.11 -3.61 -5.06
N LEU A 52 -0.21 -4.30 -4.35
CA LEU A 52 0.88 -3.70 -3.60
C LEU A 52 2.22 -3.90 -4.32
N CYS A 53 2.78 -2.81 -4.83
CA CYS A 53 4.11 -2.77 -5.41
C CYS A 53 5.16 -2.57 -4.31
N THR A 54 6.10 -3.51 -4.18
CA THR A 54 7.21 -3.44 -3.23
C THR A 54 8.41 -4.21 -3.70
N ASP A 55 9.62 -3.69 -3.48
CA ASP A 55 10.87 -4.42 -3.76
C ASP A 55 10.92 -5.03 -5.18
N GLN A 56 10.41 -4.28 -6.17
CA GLN A 56 10.26 -4.69 -7.59
C GLN A 56 9.30 -5.87 -7.83
N ARG A 57 8.44 -6.16 -6.86
CA ARG A 57 7.41 -7.22 -6.88
C ARG A 57 6.02 -6.60 -6.74
N ASN A 58 5.02 -7.36 -7.14
CA ASN A 58 3.61 -7.02 -6.97
C ASN A 58 2.91 -8.13 -6.20
N LEU A 59 2.37 -7.80 -5.03
CA LEU A 59 1.40 -8.65 -4.35
C LEU A 59 0.01 -8.25 -4.82
N ARG A 60 -0.74 -9.19 -5.40
CA ARG A 60 -2.08 -8.96 -5.92
C ARG A 60 -3.04 -9.95 -5.29
N PHE A 61 -4.06 -9.44 -4.62
CA PHE A 61 -5.03 -10.26 -3.90
C PHE A 61 -6.38 -9.56 -3.78
N GLU A 62 -7.43 -10.35 -3.65
CA GLU A 62 -8.76 -9.88 -3.26
C GLU A 62 -8.84 -9.83 -1.73
N LEU A 63 -9.38 -8.75 -1.18
CA LEU A 63 -9.51 -8.58 0.25
C LEU A 63 -10.76 -9.34 0.76
N THR A 64 -10.61 -10.65 0.99
CA THR A 64 -11.65 -11.47 1.63
C THR A 64 -11.65 -11.24 3.15
N PRO A 65 -12.77 -11.55 3.86
CA PRO A 65 -12.83 -11.40 5.31
C PRO A 65 -11.74 -12.18 6.07
N GLU A 66 -11.43 -13.39 5.62
CA GLU A 66 -10.44 -14.27 6.24
C GLU A 66 -9.03 -13.70 6.07
N LEU A 67 -8.72 -13.25 4.86
CA LEU A 67 -7.42 -12.63 4.57
C LEU A 67 -7.28 -11.28 5.28
N GLN A 68 -8.38 -10.53 5.42
CA GLN A 68 -8.41 -9.25 6.09
C GLN A 68 -8.01 -9.36 7.57
N GLU A 69 -8.35 -10.46 8.26
CA GLU A 69 -7.97 -10.68 9.66
C GLU A 69 -6.44 -10.74 9.84
N GLY A 70 -5.76 -11.57 9.04
CA GLY A 70 -4.29 -11.68 9.07
C GLY A 70 -3.61 -10.36 8.69
N LEU A 71 -4.10 -9.72 7.62
CA LEU A 71 -3.61 -8.42 7.17
C LEU A 71 -3.84 -7.31 8.21
N ALA A 72 -4.92 -7.35 8.97
CA ALA A 72 -5.24 -6.37 10.02
C ALA A 72 -4.32 -6.48 11.25
N LEU A 73 -3.64 -7.61 11.43
CA LEU A 73 -2.69 -7.87 12.51
C LEU A 73 -1.26 -7.56 12.06
N GLU A 74 -0.80 -8.23 11.00
CA GLU A 74 0.61 -8.21 10.58
C GLU A 74 0.87 -7.18 9.46
N GLY A 75 -0.18 -6.62 8.88
CA GLY A 75 -0.07 -5.80 7.68
C GLY A 75 0.18 -6.65 6.44
N TRP A 76 0.64 -6.01 5.37
CA TRP A 76 0.90 -6.68 4.10
C TRP A 76 1.97 -7.78 4.20
N GLU A 77 2.84 -7.74 5.23
CA GLU A 77 3.87 -8.75 5.46
C GLU A 77 3.29 -10.14 5.73
N TYR A 78 2.01 -10.23 6.12
CA TYR A 78 1.27 -11.49 6.20
C TYR A 78 1.34 -12.33 4.91
N LEU A 79 1.44 -11.65 3.76
CA LEU A 79 1.48 -12.26 2.42
C LEU A 79 2.89 -12.35 1.83
N ALA A 80 3.91 -11.85 2.54
CA ALA A 80 5.26 -11.81 2.01
C ALA A 80 5.96 -13.16 2.20
N ASP A 81 6.33 -13.81 1.09
CA ASP A 81 7.16 -15.01 1.06
C ASP A 81 8.67 -14.70 0.91
N PHE A 82 9.05 -13.45 1.20
CA PHE A 82 10.39 -12.92 0.99
C PHE A 82 10.78 -11.92 2.08
N ALA A 83 12.09 -11.69 2.22
CA ALA A 83 12.63 -10.66 3.11
C ALA A 83 12.48 -9.27 2.47
N PRO A 84 11.59 -8.38 2.97
CA PRO A 84 11.42 -7.05 2.40
C PRO A 84 12.58 -6.15 2.76
N ALA A 85 12.86 -5.12 1.94
CA ALA A 85 13.85 -4.13 2.34
C ALA A 85 13.45 -3.46 3.66
N LEU A 86 14.42 -3.08 4.50
CA LEU A 86 14.13 -2.35 5.74
C LEU A 86 13.77 -0.88 5.48
N ILE A 87 14.34 -0.26 4.44
CA ILE A 87 14.14 1.13 4.03
C ILE A 87 13.94 1.18 2.52
N ARG A 88 12.99 1.98 2.04
CA ARG A 88 12.81 2.30 0.62
C ARG A 88 13.27 3.73 0.39
N ARG A 89 14.11 3.97 -0.62
CA ARG A 89 14.58 5.31 -1.00
C ARG A 89 13.80 5.78 -2.22
N GLY A 90 13.37 7.05 -2.27
CA GLY A 90 12.78 7.65 -3.47
C GLY A 90 11.49 8.43 -3.27
N ALA A 91 10.77 8.27 -2.15
CA ALA A 91 9.58 9.07 -1.85
C ALA A 91 9.91 10.56 -1.78
N ASP A 92 11.01 10.90 -1.10
CA ASP A 92 11.58 12.24 -0.99
C ASP A 92 11.86 12.90 -2.35
N LYS A 93 12.45 12.16 -3.30
CA LYS A 93 12.77 12.68 -4.64
C LYS A 93 11.51 13.04 -5.42
N ARG A 94 10.45 12.24 -5.30
CA ARG A 94 9.16 12.51 -5.95
C ARG A 94 8.47 13.72 -5.35
N TRP A 95 8.33 13.80 -4.02
CA TRP A 95 7.70 14.94 -3.37
C TRP A 95 8.43 16.26 -3.68
N ARG A 96 9.77 16.22 -3.74
CA ARG A 96 10.57 17.36 -4.25
C ARG A 96 10.27 17.69 -5.71
N GLY A 97 10.05 16.69 -6.57
CA GLY A 97 9.65 16.88 -7.97
C GLY A 97 8.26 17.52 -8.11
N ILE A 98 7.29 17.12 -7.29
CA ILE A 98 5.93 17.71 -7.26
C ILE A 98 6.01 19.16 -6.79
N ASN A 99 6.76 19.46 -5.72
CA ASN A 99 6.96 20.84 -5.26
C ASN A 99 7.63 21.74 -6.32
N ARG A 100 8.43 21.17 -7.24
CA ARG A 100 9.02 21.91 -8.36
C ARG A 100 8.05 22.13 -9.52
N GLY A 101 7.08 21.24 -9.71
CA GLY A 101 6.04 21.36 -10.74
C GLY A 101 4.82 22.20 -10.32
N ALA A 102 4.63 22.43 -9.01
CA ALA A 102 3.57 23.31 -8.49
C ALA A 102 3.92 24.82 -8.53
N ALA A 103 5.12 25.16 -9.01
CA ALA A 103 5.62 26.54 -9.13
C ALA A 103 5.66 27.06 -10.58
N ALA A 104 4.96 26.40 -11.51
CA ALA A 104 4.82 26.80 -12.91
C ALA A 104 3.38 27.22 -13.23
#